data_AF-A0A1X0NQH1-F1
#
_entry.id   AF-A0A1X0NQH1-F1
#
_cell.length_a   1.000
_cell.length_b   1.000
_cell.length_c   1.000
_cell.angle_alpha   90.00
_cell.angle_beta   90.00
_cell.angle_gamma   90.00
#
_symmetry.space_group_name_H-M   'P 1'
#
loop_
_entity.id
_entity.type
_entity.pdbx_description
1 polymer ?
#
loop_
_entity_poly.entity_id
_entity_poly.type
_entity_poly.pdbx_seq_one_letter_code
_entity_poly.pdbx_strand_id
1 'polypeptide(L)'
;MLMYDPIREPAMMIAYLGVLVKLCSSFPLLTMASRNAIYYIVGWDVDTLPFWKHCIVVVSLAVCSLLCGLFIPNINTVFGFVGAICGGTLAFLFPAVFMMYGGNWSLKSVGFGHYVLTYTLMMTGVVVIVFGTASTIYGAVVGDK
;
A
#
# COMPACT_ATOMS: atom_id res chain seq x y z
N MET A 1 -6.31 16.59 16.31
CA MET A 1 -4.99 16.95 16.88
C MET A 1 -5.01 18.37 17.47
N LEU A 2 -5.99 18.71 18.32
CA LEU A 2 -6.17 20.07 18.86
C LEU A 2 -6.03 20.15 20.39
N MET A 3 -5.51 19.11 21.03
CA MET A 3 -5.51 18.99 22.51
C MET A 3 -4.17 18.46 23.04
N TYR A 4 -3.03 18.96 22.55
CA TYR A 4 -1.76 18.67 23.21
C TYR A 4 -0.65 19.66 22.84
N ASP A 5 -0.13 20.38 23.84
CA ASP A 5 1.00 21.30 23.68
C ASP A 5 2.31 20.50 23.56
N PRO A 6 2.95 20.42 22.38
CA PRO A 6 4.20 19.67 22.20
C PRO A 6 5.38 20.28 22.98
N ILE A 7 5.23 21.52 23.48
CA ILE A 7 6.23 22.24 24.26
C ILE A 7 6.14 21.87 25.75
N ARG A 8 4.94 21.56 26.27
CA ARG A 8 4.75 21.17 27.68
C ARG A 8 5.07 19.69 27.90
N GLU A 9 4.81 18.88 26.87
CA GLU A 9 5.02 17.44 26.73
C GLU A 9 6.37 16.98 26.14
N PRO A 10 7.53 16.90 26.85
CA PRO A 10 8.82 16.60 26.19
C PRO A 10 8.83 15.25 25.42
N ALA A 11 8.01 14.29 25.86
CA ALA A 11 7.83 13.02 25.17
C ALA A 11 7.25 13.17 23.75
N MET A 12 6.31 14.09 23.54
CA MET A 12 5.71 14.31 22.22
C MET A 12 6.64 15.07 21.28
N MET A 13 7.47 15.99 21.79
CA MET A 13 8.50 16.63 20.98
C MET A 13 9.49 15.61 20.40
N ILE A 14 9.94 14.66 21.23
CA ILE A 14 10.80 13.55 20.79
C ILE A 14 10.07 12.65 19.78
N ALA A 15 8.79 12.37 20.00
CA ALA A 15 7.98 11.59 19.06
C ALA A 15 7.87 12.26 17.68
N TYR A 16 7.61 13.58 17.64
CA TYR A 16 7.56 14.32 16.37
C TYR A 16 8.92 14.32 15.65
N LEU A 17 10.03 14.52 16.36
CA LEU A 17 11.37 14.41 15.78
C LEU A 17 11.63 13.00 15.20
N GLY A 18 11.26 11.96 15.93
CA GLY A 18 11.38 10.58 15.47
C GLY A 18 10.58 10.30 14.20
N VAL A 19 9.34 10.80 14.13
CA VAL A 19 8.50 10.70 12.93
C VAL A 19 9.13 11.46 11.75
N LEU A 20 9.64 12.67 11.96
CA LEU A 20 10.30 13.45 10.91
C LEU A 20 11.51 12.71 10.33
N VAL A 21 12.39 12.19 11.18
CA VAL A 21 13.58 11.43 10.74
C VAL A 21 13.16 10.18 9.96
N LYS A 22 12.16 9.43 10.46
CA LYS A 22 11.63 8.24 9.78
C LYS A 22 11.08 8.58 8.41
N LEU A 23 10.28 9.64 8.29
CA LEU A 23 9.69 10.05 7.01
C LEU A 23 10.76 10.46 6.00
N CYS A 24 11.77 11.23 6.44
CA CYS A 24 12.90 11.63 5.60
C CYS A 24 13.67 10.44 5.03
N SER A 25 13.88 9.38 5.83
CA SER A 25 14.57 8.16 5.36
C SER A 25 13.67 7.23 4.54
N SER A 26 12.38 7.11 4.91
CA SER A 26 11.47 6.15 4.28
C SER A 26 11.00 6.59 2.89
N PHE A 27 10.77 7.90 2.69
CA PHE A 27 10.28 8.43 1.43
C PHE A 27 11.17 8.09 0.21
N PRO A 28 12.51 8.29 0.23
CA PRO A 28 13.36 7.91 -0.91
C PRO A 28 13.40 6.39 -1.13
N LEU A 29 13.39 5.59 -0.06
CA LEU A 29 13.36 4.13 -0.15
C LEU A 29 12.08 3.62 -0.82
N LEU A 30 10.92 4.16 -0.42
CA LEU A 30 9.64 3.83 -1.03
C LEU A 30 9.60 4.24 -2.51
N THR A 31 10.12 5.43 -2.83
CA THR A 31 10.17 5.97 -4.19
C THR A 31 11.06 5.13 -5.12
N MET A 32 12.16 4.57 -4.59
CA MET A 32 13.00 3.61 -5.32
C MET A 32 12.24 2.32 -5.66
N ALA A 33 11.53 1.74 -4.68
CA ALA A 33 10.75 0.52 -4.88
C ALA A 33 9.60 0.73 -5.88
N SER A 34 8.85 1.84 -5.75
CA SER A 34 7.76 2.16 -6.68
C SER A 34 8.26 2.38 -8.11
N ARG A 35 9.40 3.04 -8.27
CA ARG A 35 10.01 3.25 -9.59
C ARG A 35 10.39 1.93 -10.25
N ASN A 36 11.02 1.01 -9.51
CA ASN A 36 11.38 -0.30 -10.04
C ASN A 36 10.14 -1.09 -10.46
N ALA A 37 9.06 -1.06 -9.65
CA ALA A 37 7.79 -1.69 -10.00
C ALA A 37 7.21 -1.13 -11.32
N ILE A 38 7.27 0.19 -11.53
CA ILE A 38 6.83 0.82 -12.78
C ILE A 38 7.68 0.34 -13.97
N TYR A 39 9.00 0.21 -13.83
CA TYR A 39 9.85 -0.29 -14.91
C TYR A 39 9.55 -1.74 -15.28
N TYR A 40 9.26 -2.59 -14.31
CA TYR A 40 8.82 -3.95 -14.59
C TYR A 40 7.46 -4.00 -15.31
N ILE A 41 6.51 -3.14 -14.93
CA ILE A 41 5.19 -3.09 -15.59
C ILE A 41 5.31 -2.58 -17.04
N VAL A 42 6.17 -1.59 -17.28
CA VAL A 42 6.38 -1.01 -18.62
C VAL A 42 7.31 -1.89 -19.47
N GLY A 43 7.99 -2.88 -18.88
CA GLY A 43 8.95 -3.75 -19.57
C GLY A 43 10.24 -3.02 -19.94
N TRP A 44 10.59 -1.96 -19.23
CA TRP A 44 11.86 -1.25 -19.45
C TRP A 44 12.99 -1.89 -18.66
N ASP A 45 14.12 -2.06 -19.33
CA ASP A 45 15.33 -2.60 -18.73
C ASP A 45 16.01 -1.54 -17.87
N VAL A 46 16.15 -1.83 -16.57
CA VAL A 46 16.59 -0.87 -15.55
C VAL A 46 18.04 -0.43 -15.79
N ASP A 47 18.85 -1.28 -16.43
CA ASP A 47 20.29 -1.06 -16.60
C ASP A 47 20.65 -0.21 -17.84
N THR A 48 19.71 0.01 -18.76
CA THR A 48 19.95 0.74 -20.03
C THR A 48 19.24 2.09 -20.11
N LEU A 49 18.48 2.47 -19.09
CA LEU A 49 17.65 3.67 -19.12
C LEU A 49 18.48 4.96 -18.90
N PRO A 50 18.34 5.98 -19.76
CA PRO A 50 18.99 7.26 -19.55
C PRO A 50 18.45 8.01 -18.32
N PHE A 51 19.35 8.68 -17.59
CA PHE A 51 19.06 9.40 -16.34
C PHE A 51 17.85 10.35 -16.41
N TRP A 52 17.63 11.00 -17.56
CA TRP A 52 16.48 11.88 -17.78
C TRP A 52 15.13 11.17 -17.63
N LYS A 53 15.01 9.91 -18.08
CA LYS A 53 13.77 9.12 -17.93
C LYS A 53 13.53 8.76 -16.46
N HIS A 54 14.60 8.48 -15.71
CA HIS A 54 14.50 8.25 -14.28
C HIS A 54 14.01 9.49 -13.52
N CYS A 55 14.58 10.67 -13.83
CA CYS A 55 14.15 11.93 -13.23
C CYS A 55 12.66 12.23 -13.50
N ILE A 56 12.19 12.04 -14.72
CA ILE A 56 10.78 12.30 -15.07
C ILE A 56 9.83 11.41 -14.26
N VAL A 57 10.13 10.11 -14.13
CA VAL A 57 9.28 9.17 -13.38
C VAL A 57 9.28 9.48 -11.88
N VAL A 58 10.44 9.83 -11.31
CA VAL A 58 10.54 10.14 -9.88
C VAL A 58 9.88 11.48 -9.55
N VAL A 59 10.10 12.52 -10.37
CA VAL A 59 9.48 13.83 -10.17
C VAL A 59 7.97 13.74 -10.33
N SER A 60 7.46 13.00 -11.32
CA SER A 60 6.02 12.80 -11.48
C SER A 60 5.40 12.07 -10.28
N LEU A 61 6.03 11.02 -9.75
CA LEU A 61 5.58 10.36 -8.52
C LEU A 61 5.57 11.31 -7.31
N ALA A 62 6.62 12.12 -7.15
CA ALA A 62 6.70 13.11 -6.08
C ALA A 62 5.61 14.18 -6.20
N VAL A 63 5.37 14.71 -7.41
CA VAL A 63 4.30 15.68 -7.67
C VAL A 63 2.92 15.06 -7.41
N CYS A 64 2.66 13.84 -7.88
CA CYS A 64 1.40 13.15 -7.62
C CYS A 64 1.18 12.93 -6.12
N SER A 65 2.19 12.46 -5.38
CA SER A 65 2.07 12.28 -3.93
C SER A 65 1.84 13.61 -3.19
N LEU A 66 2.48 14.69 -3.63
CA LEU A 66 2.28 16.03 -3.06
C LEU A 66 0.86 16.55 -3.32
N LEU A 67 0.34 16.37 -4.54
CA LEU A 67 -1.05 16.72 -4.87
C LEU A 67 -2.04 15.89 -4.04
N CYS A 68 -1.86 14.58 -3.96
CA CYS A 68 -2.72 13.71 -3.14
C CYS A 68 -2.68 14.09 -1.66
N GLY A 69 -1.50 14.41 -1.11
CA GLY A 69 -1.34 14.85 0.28
C GLY A 69 -1.93 16.24 0.54
N LEU A 70 -1.97 17.11 -0.47
CA LEU A 70 -2.56 18.45 -0.37
C LEU A 70 -4.09 18.41 -0.41
N PHE A 71 -4.67 17.58 -1.28
CA PHE A 71 -6.12 17.49 -1.46
C PHE A 71 -6.84 16.58 -0.47
N ILE A 72 -6.14 15.60 0.14
CA ILE A 72 -6.73 14.65 1.07
C ILE A 72 -6.20 14.95 2.49
N PRO A 73 -6.91 15.80 3.28
CA PRO A 73 -6.44 16.20 4.61
C PRO A 73 -6.58 15.10 5.66
N ASN A 74 -7.25 13.98 5.35
CA ASN A 74 -7.48 12.90 6.29
C ASN A 74 -6.57 11.70 6.01
N ILE A 75 -5.64 11.44 6.93
CA ILE A 75 -4.69 10.33 6.80
C ILE A 75 -5.38 8.95 6.88
N ASN A 76 -6.51 8.86 7.61
CA ASN A 76 -7.24 7.61 7.79
C ASN A 76 -7.87 7.14 6.47
N THR A 77 -8.34 8.06 5.61
CA THR A 77 -8.89 7.68 4.31
C THR A 77 -7.82 7.16 3.36
N VAL A 78 -6.63 7.77 3.37
CA VAL A 78 -5.51 7.30 2.54
C VAL A 78 -5.02 5.93 3.01
N PHE A 79 -4.78 5.74 4.31
CA PHE A 79 -4.37 4.46 4.85
C PHE A 79 -5.44 3.38 4.72
N GLY A 80 -6.73 3.72 4.83
CA GLY A 80 -7.83 2.81 4.58
C GLY A 80 -7.85 2.29 3.13
N PHE A 81 -7.72 3.21 2.16
CA PHE A 81 -7.76 2.85 0.74
C PHE A 81 -6.53 2.02 0.33
N VAL A 82 -5.34 2.49 0.70
CA VAL A 82 -4.08 1.78 0.40
C VAL A 82 -4.07 0.43 1.11
N GLY A 83 -4.49 0.37 2.37
CA GLY A 83 -4.55 -0.87 3.15
C GLY A 83 -5.53 -1.90 2.57
N ALA A 84 -6.73 -1.48 2.17
CA ALA A 84 -7.74 -2.37 1.61
C ALA A 84 -7.28 -2.98 0.27
N ILE A 85 -6.76 -2.15 -0.64
CA ILE A 85 -6.33 -2.61 -1.97
C ILE A 85 -5.03 -3.39 -1.88
N CYS A 86 -3.99 -2.83 -1.27
CA CYS A 86 -2.67 -3.44 -1.19
C CYS A 86 -2.71 -4.69 -0.29
N GLY A 87 -3.31 -4.59 0.90
CA GLY A 87 -3.42 -5.70 1.84
C GLY A 87 -4.28 -6.83 1.29
N GLY A 88 -5.45 -6.53 0.71
CA GLY A 88 -6.31 -7.56 0.12
C GLY A 88 -5.64 -8.26 -1.07
N THR A 89 -4.99 -7.51 -1.96
CA THR A 89 -4.39 -8.06 -3.18
C THR A 89 -3.07 -8.77 -2.91
N LEU A 90 -2.13 -8.15 -2.19
CA LEU A 90 -0.79 -8.72 -1.99
C LEU A 90 -0.73 -9.74 -0.86
N ALA A 91 -1.51 -9.57 0.22
CA ALA A 91 -1.42 -10.45 1.39
C ALA A 91 -2.35 -11.67 1.31
N PHE A 92 -3.45 -11.60 0.56
CA PHE A 92 -4.43 -12.68 0.49
C PHE A 92 -4.61 -13.21 -0.94
N LEU A 93 -4.88 -12.33 -1.92
CA LEU A 93 -5.20 -12.75 -3.28
C LEU A 93 -3.97 -13.36 -3.99
N PHE A 94 -2.82 -12.67 -3.95
CA PHE A 94 -1.60 -13.09 -4.62
C PHE A 94 -1.05 -14.44 -4.12
N PRO A 95 -0.89 -14.70 -2.81
CA PRO A 95 -0.42 -16.00 -2.33
C PRO A 95 -1.41 -17.12 -2.62
N ALA A 96 -2.73 -16.83 -2.58
CA ALA A 96 -3.74 -17.82 -2.94
C ALA A 96 -3.58 -18.24 -4.41
N VAL A 97 -3.57 -17.26 -5.33
CA VAL A 97 -3.40 -17.50 -6.78
C VAL A 97 -2.05 -18.18 -7.08
N PHE A 98 -0.96 -17.75 -6.44
CA PHE A 98 0.36 -18.36 -6.65
C PHE A 98 0.36 -19.85 -6.28
N MET A 99 -0.30 -20.22 -5.17
CA MET A 99 -0.49 -21.63 -4.79
C MET A 99 -1.37 -22.40 -5.79
N MET A 100 -2.36 -21.76 -6.42
CA MET A 100 -3.21 -22.41 -7.43
C MET A 100 -2.46 -22.70 -8.73
N TYR A 101 -1.61 -21.76 -9.16
CA TYR A 101 -0.90 -21.83 -10.44
C TYR A 101 0.42 -22.62 -10.37
N GLY A 102 0.91 -22.97 -9.17
CA GLY A 102 2.18 -23.67 -8.94
C GLY A 102 2.26 -25.13 -9.41
N GLY A 103 1.20 -25.72 -9.97
CA GLY A 103 1.21 -27.07 -10.55
C GLY A 103 -0.01 -27.93 -10.16
N ASN A 104 -0.26 -28.99 -10.95
CA ASN A 104 -1.42 -29.90 -10.98
C ASN A 104 -2.40 -29.83 -9.77
N TRP A 105 -3.16 -28.75 -9.69
CA TRP A 105 -3.94 -28.40 -8.51
C TRP A 105 -5.25 -29.16 -8.50
N SER A 106 -5.24 -30.29 -7.81
CA SER A 106 -6.36 -31.23 -7.68
C SER A 106 -6.57 -31.56 -6.21
N LEU A 107 -7.84 -31.78 -5.80
CA LEU A 107 -8.21 -32.22 -4.45
C LEU A 107 -7.37 -33.43 -3.99
N LYS A 108 -6.94 -34.26 -4.94
CA LYS A 108 -6.15 -35.48 -4.73
C LYS A 108 -4.65 -35.23 -4.53
N SER A 109 -4.13 -34.09 -4.98
CA SER A 109 -2.69 -33.76 -4.94
C SER A 109 -2.29 -32.93 -3.71
N VAL A 110 -3.21 -32.15 -3.14
CA VAL A 110 -2.89 -31.14 -2.10
C VAL A 110 -3.57 -31.44 -0.76
N GLY A 111 -4.57 -32.31 -0.75
CA GLY A 111 -5.38 -32.62 0.43
C GLY A 111 -6.44 -31.56 0.72
N PHE A 112 -7.48 -31.98 1.46
CA PHE A 112 -8.67 -31.18 1.71
C PHE A 112 -8.37 -29.86 2.45
N GLY A 113 -7.48 -29.88 3.44
CA GLY A 113 -7.16 -28.71 4.26
C GLY A 113 -6.52 -27.58 3.45
N HIS A 114 -5.50 -27.88 2.66
CA HIS A 114 -4.86 -26.88 1.79
C HIS A 114 -5.79 -26.39 0.69
N TYR A 115 -6.64 -27.26 0.14
CA TYR A 115 -7.66 -26.86 -0.83
C TYR A 115 -8.62 -25.83 -0.21
N VAL A 116 -9.26 -26.15 0.92
CA VAL A 116 -10.21 -25.24 1.60
C VAL A 116 -9.53 -23.94 2.04
N LEU A 117 -8.30 -24.02 2.57
CA LEU A 117 -7.57 -22.83 3.02
C LEU A 117 -7.27 -21.86 1.87
N THR A 118 -6.84 -22.34 0.71
CA THR A 118 -6.52 -21.46 -0.41
C THR A 118 -7.76 -20.79 -1.00
N TYR A 119 -8.89 -21.49 -1.08
CA TYR A 119 -10.16 -20.88 -1.51
C TYR A 119 -10.69 -19.88 -0.49
N THR A 120 -10.61 -20.19 0.81
CA THR A 120 -11.03 -19.24 1.86
C THR A 120 -10.15 -18.00 1.86
N LEU A 121 -8.82 -18.12 1.73
CA LEU A 121 -7.89 -17.00 1.57
C LEU A 121 -8.22 -16.12 0.37
N MET A 122 -8.56 -16.72 -0.78
CA MET A 122 -8.97 -15.98 -1.97
C MET A 122 -10.26 -15.20 -1.71
N MET A 123 -11.28 -15.85 -1.11
CA MET A 123 -12.55 -15.20 -0.80
C MET A 123 -12.40 -14.09 0.24
N THR A 124 -11.60 -14.29 1.30
CA THR A 124 -11.32 -13.24 2.29
C THR A 124 -10.58 -12.06 1.66
N GLY A 125 -9.64 -12.32 0.74
CA GLY A 125 -8.98 -11.26 -0.03
C GLY A 125 -9.97 -10.39 -0.80
N VAL A 126 -10.90 -11.01 -1.54
CA VAL A 126 -11.95 -10.27 -2.27
C VAL A 126 -12.85 -9.48 -1.33
N VAL A 127 -13.28 -10.09 -0.21
CA VAL A 127 -14.10 -9.42 0.81
C VAL A 127 -13.37 -8.21 1.40
N VAL A 128 -12.08 -8.34 1.74
CA VAL A 128 -11.29 -7.22 2.27
C VAL A 128 -11.17 -6.08 1.26
N ILE A 129 -10.96 -6.36 -0.03
CA ILE A 129 -10.88 -5.33 -1.07
C ILE A 129 -12.22 -4.60 -1.19
N VAL A 130 -13.33 -5.34 -1.33
CA VAL A 130 -14.66 -4.75 -1.55
C VAL A 130 -15.14 -3.98 -0.33
N PHE A 131 -15.17 -4.62 0.84
CA PHE A 131 -15.67 -4.00 2.06
C PHE A 131 -14.71 -2.93 2.60
N GLY A 132 -13.39 -3.12 2.49
CA GLY A 132 -12.40 -2.14 2.92
C GLY A 132 -12.40 -0.88 2.05
N THR A 133 -12.62 -1.02 0.74
CA THR A 133 -12.76 0.14 -0.14
C THR A 133 -14.09 0.86 0.12
N ALA A 134 -15.19 0.11 0.27
CA ALA A 134 -16.51 0.68 0.55
C ALA A 134 -16.54 1.42 1.90
N SER A 135 -15.94 0.86 2.96
CA SER A 135 -15.87 1.51 4.26
C SER A 135 -15.05 2.80 4.22
N THR A 136 -13.95 2.82 3.46
CA THR A 136 -13.12 4.01 3.28
C THR A 136 -13.87 5.10 2.53
N ILE A 137 -14.61 4.76 1.46
CA ILE A 137 -15.42 5.73 0.71
C ILE A 137 -16.56 6.26 1.57
N TYR A 138 -17.26 5.39 2.30
CA TYR A 138 -18.33 5.80 3.19
C TYR A 138 -17.82 6.75 4.28
N GLY A 139 -16.67 6.44 4.89
CA GLY A 139 -16.00 7.32 5.85
C GLY A 139 -15.57 8.66 5.25
N ALA A 140 -15.11 8.66 3.99
CA ALA A 140 -14.73 9.88 3.29
C ALA A 140 -15.93 10.79 2.94
N VAL A 141 -17.09 10.21 2.60
CA VAL A 141 -18.29 10.96 2.17
C VAL A 141 -19.15 11.41 3.34
N VAL A 142 -19.37 10.55 4.34
CA VAL A 142 -20.23 10.87 5.48
C VAL A 142 -19.54 11.82 6.46
N GLY A 143 -18.20 11.89 6.41
CA GLY A 143 -17.41 12.76 7.26
C GLY A 143 -17.37 12.23 8.69
N ASP A 144 -16.16 11.92 9.17
CA ASP A 144 -15.89 11.78 10.60
C ASP A 144 -16.39 13.05 11.30
N LYS A 145 -17.41 12.93 12.15
CA LYS A 145 -17.82 14.00 13.07
C LYS A 145 -16.83 14.09 14.22
#